data_AF-A0A8H7IQA2-F1
#
_entry.id   AF-A0A8H7IQA2-F1
#
_cell.length_a   1.000
_cell.length_b   1.000
_cell.length_c   1.000
_cell.angle_alpha   90.00
_cell.angle_beta   90.00
_cell.angle_gamma   90.00
#
_symmetry.space_group_name_H-M   'P 1'
#
loop_
_entity.id
_entity.type
_entity.pdbx_description
1 polymer ?
#
loop_
_entity_poly.entity_id
_entity_poly.type
_entity_poly.pdbx_seq_one_letter_code
_entity_poly.pdbx_strand_id
1 'polypeptide(L)'
;MPKSYDQHLMEKKCILLIKCCDTSLFDMEHVYITCVSENKDPGGPWWELRCINKDRRHIVIKKGPSAPGRTRFQALRPLYEELLEMLR
;
A
#
# COMPACT_ATOMS: atom_id res chain seq x y z
N MET A 1 15.27 -7.91 3.39
CA MET A 1 14.41 -8.96 3.99
C MET A 1 13.23 -9.25 3.07
N PRO A 2 12.88 -10.53 2.85
CA PRO A 2 11.65 -10.92 2.16
C PRO A 2 10.40 -10.45 2.94
N LYS A 3 9.26 -10.29 2.25
CA LYS A 3 8.00 -9.88 2.89
C LYS A 3 7.52 -11.00 3.84
N SER A 4 7.08 -10.63 5.05
CA SER A 4 6.40 -11.59 5.92
C SER A 4 5.01 -11.93 5.35
N TYR A 5 4.48 -13.10 5.72
CA TYR A 5 3.12 -13.51 5.36
C TYR A 5 2.08 -12.46 5.81
N ASP A 6 2.23 -11.93 7.03
CA ASP A 6 1.34 -10.91 7.57
C ASP A 6 1.36 -9.60 6.78
N GLN A 7 2.54 -9.19 6.31
CA GLN A 7 2.65 -8.02 5.42
C GLN A 7 1.86 -8.25 4.14
N HIS A 8 2.02 -9.42 3.51
CA HIS A 8 1.32 -9.72 2.26
C HIS A 8 -0.20 -9.78 2.44
N LEU A 9 -0.67 -10.38 3.54
CA LEU A 9 -2.09 -10.43 3.87
C LEU A 9 -2.66 -9.02 4.12
N MET A 10 -1.92 -8.15 4.81
CA MET A 10 -2.33 -6.77 5.06
C MET A 10 -2.40 -5.95 3.77
N GLU A 11 -1.40 -6.06 2.89
CA GLU A 11 -1.39 -5.40 1.58
C GLU A 11 -2.65 -5.77 0.76
N LYS A 12 -3.02 -7.06 0.73
CA LYS A 12 -4.25 -7.54 0.07
C LYS A 12 -5.52 -6.96 0.69
N LYS A 13 -5.62 -6.96 2.02
CA LYS A 13 -6.78 -6.40 2.72
C LYS A 13 -6.94 -4.90 2.41
N CYS A 14 -5.86 -4.12 2.47
CA CYS A 14 -5.91 -2.69 2.14
C CYS A 14 -6.37 -2.45 0.71
N ILE A 15 -5.91 -3.25 -0.26
CA ILE A 15 -6.37 -3.14 -1.65
C ILE A 15 -7.86 -3.40 -1.80
N LEU A 16 -8.39 -4.44 -1.14
CA LEU A 16 -9.82 -4.72 -1.18
C LEU A 16 -10.62 -3.55 -0.62
N LEU A 17 -10.23 -3.00 0.54
CA LEU A 17 -10.93 -1.88 1.17
C LEU A 17 -10.84 -0.60 0.33
N ILE A 18 -9.67 -0.30 -0.26
CA ILE A 18 -9.51 0.85 -1.16
C ILE A 18 -10.45 0.75 -2.36
N LYS A 19 -10.56 -0.43 -2.98
CA LYS A 19 -11.48 -0.65 -4.10
C LYS A 19 -12.95 -0.49 -3.69
N CYS A 20 -13.29 -0.72 -2.42
CA CYS A 20 -14.62 -0.41 -1.89
C CYS A 20 -14.84 1.10 -1.69
N CYS A 21 -13.79 1.86 -1.39
CA CYS A 21 -13.86 3.32 -1.17
C CYS A 21 -13.77 4.13 -2.47
N ASP A 22 -13.03 3.63 -3.48
CA ASP A 22 -12.80 4.29 -4.76
C ASP A 22 -12.96 3.28 -5.90
N THR A 23 -14.13 3.34 -6.55
CA THR A 23 -14.50 2.43 -7.62
C THR A 23 -13.77 2.71 -8.93
N SER A 24 -13.14 3.89 -9.10
CA SER A 24 -12.36 4.21 -10.31
C SER A 24 -11.16 3.26 -10.50
N LEU A 25 -10.72 2.62 -9.41
CA LEU A 25 -9.63 1.65 -9.41
C LEU A 25 -10.03 0.27 -9.96
N PHE A 26 -11.32 0.01 -10.21
CA PHE A 26 -11.76 -1.23 -10.88
C PHE A 26 -11.37 -1.27 -12.36
N ASP A 27 -11.31 -0.12 -13.02
CA ASP A 27 -10.94 -0.01 -14.44
C ASP A 27 -9.43 -0.13 -14.69
N MET A 28 -8.63 -0.17 -13.63
CA MET A 28 -7.18 -0.35 -13.71
C MET A 28 -6.81 -1.85 -13.75
N GLU A 29 -6.09 -2.27 -14.79
CA GLU A 29 -5.72 -3.69 -15.05
C GLU A 29 -5.14 -4.41 -13.83
N HIS A 30 -4.20 -3.78 -13.13
CA HIS A 30 -3.59 -4.38 -11.96
C HIS A 30 -3.24 -3.30 -10.93
N VAL A 31 -3.97 -3.28 -9.81
CA VAL A 31 -3.73 -2.38 -8.67
C VAL A 31 -3.23 -3.18 -7.48
N TYR A 32 -2.16 -2.71 -6.85
CA TYR A 32 -1.56 -3.36 -5.69
C TYR A 32 -0.90 -2.35 -4.76
N ILE A 33 -0.81 -2.70 -3.47
CA ILE A 33 -0.04 -1.94 -2.49
C ILE A 33 1.28 -2.64 -2.24
N THR A 34 2.32 -1.84 -2.08
CA THR A 34 3.60 -2.34 -1.57
C THR A 34 4.13 -1.42 -0.50
N CYS A 35 4.75 -2.01 0.52
CA CYS A 35 5.52 -1.25 1.48
C CYS A 35 6.99 -1.17 1.05
N VAL A 36 7.44 0.06 0.77
CA VAL A 36 8.80 0.38 0.31
C VAL A 36 9.65 0.70 1.51
N SER A 37 10.92 0.28 1.46
CA SER A 37 11.94 0.66 2.41
C SER A 37 13.25 0.59 1.67
N GLU A 38 13.77 1.76 1.33
CA GLU A 38 15.05 1.91 0.69
C GLU A 38 16.15 1.88 1.75
N ASN A 39 17.25 1.17 1.46
CA ASN A 39 18.41 1.23 2.31
C ASN A 39 18.92 2.67 2.31
N LYS A 40 18.96 3.31 3.50
CA LYS A 40 19.38 4.69 3.77
C LYS A 40 18.30 5.77 3.77
N ASP A 41 17.01 5.45 3.64
CA ASP A 41 15.96 6.46 3.88
C ASP A 41 15.82 6.71 5.40
N PRO A 42 16.13 7.94 5.89
CA PRO A 42 16.00 8.27 7.32
C PRO A 42 14.53 8.30 7.79
N GLY A 43 13.58 8.41 6.88
CA GLY A 43 12.13 8.40 7.14
C GLY A 43 11.55 7.03 7.43
N GLY A 44 12.30 5.93 7.25
CA GLY A 44 11.82 4.56 7.45
C GLY A 44 10.86 4.09 6.35
N PRO A 45 10.16 2.97 6.54
CA PRO A 45 9.26 2.43 5.52
C PRO A 45 8.02 3.32 5.27
N TRP A 46 7.51 3.30 4.04
CA TRP A 46 6.22 3.89 3.66
C TRP A 46 5.44 2.93 2.76
N TRP A 47 4.15 3.19 2.57
CA TRP A 47 3.32 2.42 1.62
C TRP A 47 3.10 3.20 0.33
N GLU A 48 2.91 2.46 -0.77
CA GLU A 48 2.53 3.01 -2.05
C GLU A 48 1.42 2.18 -2.67
N LEU A 49 0.37 2.85 -3.11
CA LEU A 49 -0.64 2.30 -4.01
C LEU A 49 -0.12 2.47 -5.44
N ARG A 50 0.01 1.35 -6.16
CA ARG A 50 0.55 1.32 -7.51
C ARG A 50 -0.42 0.64 -8.46
N CYS A 51 -0.34 1.00 -9.74
CA CYS A 51 -0.92 0.22 -10.81
C CYS A 51 0.10 -0.16 -11.88
N ILE A 52 -0.24 -1.16 -12.68
CA ILE A 52 0.46 -1.49 -13.92
C ILE A 52 -0.37 -0.93 -15.07
N ASN A 53 0.23 -0.07 -15.89
CA ASN A 53 -0.43 0.48 -17.07
C ASN A 53 -0.35 -0.50 -18.26
N LYS A 54 -1.00 -0.15 -19.38
CA LYS A 54 -0.99 -0.95 -20.62
C LYS A 54 0.43 -1.24 -21.16
N ASP A 55 1.39 -0.35 -20.88
CA ASP A 55 2.81 -0.51 -21.26
C ASP A 55 3.61 -1.35 -20.25
N ARG A 56 2.94 -2.02 -19.30
CA ARG A 56 3.55 -2.79 -18.21
C ARG A 56 4.45 -1.97 -17.28
N ARG A 57 4.27 -0.65 -17.24
CA ARG A 57 4.99 0.24 -16.31
C ARG A 57 4.26 0.31 -14.99
N HIS A 58 5.03 0.25 -13.91
CA HIS A 58 4.54 0.44 -12.56
C HIS A 58 4.41 1.94 -12.26
N ILE A 59 3.19 2.41 -12.05
CA ILE A 59 2.88 3.81 -11.75
C ILE A 59 2.48 3.91 -10.29
N VAL A 60 3.03 4.89 -9.57
CA VAL A 60 2.60 5.22 -8.21
C VAL A 60 1.37 6.14 -8.31
N ILE A 61 0.25 5.68 -7.75
CA ILE A 61 -1.01 6.44 -7.69
C ILE A 61 -1.02 7.31 -6.44
N LYS A 62 -0.72 6.70 -5.29
CA LYS A 62 -0.75 7.37 -3.98
C LYS A 62 0.41 6.86 -3.14
N LYS A 63 1.05 7.78 -2.41
CA LYS A 63 2.12 7.49 -1.45
C LYS A 63 1.65 7.84 -0.05
N GLY A 64 1.89 6.94 0.89
CA GLY A 64 1.65 7.15 2.30
C GLY A 64 2.77 7.90 3.00
N PRO A 65 2.54 8.31 4.26
CA PRO A 65 3.58 8.88 5.09
C PRO A 65 4.69 7.85 5.37
N SER A 66 5.90 8.35 5.59
CA SER A 66 7.02 7.52 6.06
C SER A 66 6.91 7.29 7.57
N ALA A 67 7.33 6.10 8.02
CA ALA A 67 7.17 5.65 9.39
C ALA A 67 8.53 5.29 10.02
N PRO A 68 9.29 6.27 10.53
CA PRO A 68 10.63 6.03 11.06
C PRO A 68 10.59 5.12 12.28
N GLY A 69 11.57 4.22 12.37
CA GLY A 69 11.67 3.23 13.46
C GLY A 69 10.60 2.12 13.44
N ARG A 70 9.71 2.10 12.44
CA ARG A 70 8.66 1.07 12.31
C ARG A 70 9.05 -0.01 11.31
N THR A 71 8.44 -1.18 11.46
CA THR A 71 8.49 -2.23 10.43
C THR A 71 7.59 -1.89 9.25
N ARG A 72 7.82 -2.53 8.09
CA ARG A 72 6.95 -2.39 6.91
C ARG A 72 5.47 -2.69 7.20
N PHE A 73 5.21 -3.73 8.00
CA PHE A 73 3.85 -4.05 8.44
C PHE A 73 3.24 -2.91 9.28
N GLN A 74 4.01 -2.36 10.23
CA GLN A 74 3.56 -1.25 11.08
C GLN A 74 3.35 0.06 10.30
N ALA A 75 4.02 0.25 9.16
CA ALA A 75 3.78 1.38 8.27
C ALA A 75 2.47 1.25 7.47
N LEU A 76 2.01 0.01 7.21
CA LEU A 76 0.73 -0.27 6.53
C LEU A 76 -0.48 -0.19 7.47
N ARG A 77 -0.29 -0.46 8.76
CA ARG A 77 -1.39 -0.54 9.73
C ARG A 77 -2.28 0.72 9.80
N PRO A 78 -1.73 1.96 9.81
CA PRO A 78 -2.56 3.17 9.84
C PRO A 78 -3.47 3.30 8.62
N LEU A 79 -2.98 2.92 7.42
CA LEU A 79 -3.80 2.91 6.21
C LEU A 79 -4.98 1.95 6.36
N TYR A 80 -4.74 0.75 6.89
CA TYR A 80 -5.81 -0.23 7.11
C TYR A 80 -6.88 0.29 8.07
N GLU A 81 -6.47 0.93 9.16
CA GLU A 81 -7.38 1.51 10.16
C GLU A 81 -8.20 2.67 9.57
N GLU A 82 -7.56 3.60 8.85
CA GLU A 82 -8.23 4.70 8.14
C GLU A 82 -9.29 4.19 7.14
N LEU A 83 -8.95 3.18 6.34
CA LEU A 83 -9.87 2.60 5.35
C LEU A 83 -11.08 1.91 6.01
N LEU A 84 -10.89 1.28 7.16
CA LEU A 84 -11.99 0.69 7.91
C LEU A 84 -12.92 1.75 8.48
N GLU A 85 -12.38 2.88 8.92
CA GLU A 85 -13.17 4.01 9.41
C GLU A 85 -14.00 4.66 8.30
N MET A 86 -13.44 4.81 7.09
CA MET A 86 -14.16 5.34 5.94
C MET A 86 -15.36 4.48 5.49
N LEU A 87 -15.37 3.19 5.84
CA LEU A 87 -16.42 2.24 5.46
C LEU A 87 -17.48 2.02 6.56
N ARG A 88 -17.35 2.69 7.71
CA ARG A 88 -18.35 2.68 8.79
C ARG A 88 -19.34 3.81 8.64
#